data_AF-A0A9P5QZ54-F1
#
_entry.id   AF-A0A9P5QZ54-F1
#
_cell.length_a   1.000
_cell.length_b   1.000
_cell.length_c   1.000
_cell.angle_alpha   90.00
_cell.angle_beta   90.00
_cell.angle_gamma   90.00
#
_symmetry.space_group_name_H-M   'P 1'
#
loop_
_entity.id
_entity.type
_entity.pdbx_description
1 polymer ?
#
loop_
_entity_poly.entity_id
_entity_poly.type
_entity_poly.pdbx_seq_one_letter_code
_entity_poly.pdbx_strand_id
1 'polypeptide(L)'
;MATIQGLIVALKEFSGAVVLVSHDAYFIKAVCEDDDGDEDDEDEDDEDRMLRAQEEDGGVYRVKNSKLDRLEGGVDEYVKTVVAENNKGMRGGAGRPI
;
A
#
# COMPACT_ATOMS: atom_id res chain seq x y z
N MET A 1 10.23 0.08 17.08
CA MET A 1 9.73 0.99 16.03
C MET A 1 10.78 1.38 14.99
N ALA A 2 12.10 1.34 15.29
CA ALA A 2 13.13 1.77 14.33
C ALA A 2 13.30 0.89 13.07
N THR A 3 13.07 -0.42 13.15
CA THR A 3 13.41 -1.34 12.03
C THR A 3 12.45 -1.24 10.84
N ILE A 4 11.16 -0.96 11.08
CA ILE A 4 10.17 -0.83 10.00
C ILE A 4 10.43 0.46 9.23
N GLN A 5 10.67 1.58 9.92
CA GLN A 5 11.04 2.84 9.28
C GLN A 5 12.33 2.71 8.46
N GLY A 6 13.37 2.09 9.02
CA GLY A 6 14.60 1.85 8.26
C GLY A 6 14.39 0.95 7.04
N LEU A 7 13.47 -0.01 7.11
CA LEU A 7 13.11 -0.85 5.96
C LEU A 7 12.33 -0.06 4.90
N ILE A 8 11.42 0.84 5.30
CA ILE A 8 10.69 1.72 4.37
C ILE A 8 11.70 2.54 3.55
N VAL A 9 12.62 3.23 4.21
CA VAL A 9 13.66 4.05 3.55
C VAL A 9 14.49 3.19 2.59
N ALA A 10 14.99 2.05 3.07
CA ALA A 10 15.81 1.16 2.25
C ALA A 10 15.08 0.59 1.01
N LEU A 11 13.75 0.42 1.08
CA LEU A 11 12.94 -0.04 -0.05
C LEU A 11 12.60 1.10 -1.02
N LYS A 12 12.37 2.33 -0.53
CA LYS A 12 12.18 3.51 -1.38
C LYS A 12 13.44 3.87 -2.18
N GLU A 13 14.63 3.65 -1.63
CA GLU A 13 15.91 3.87 -2.33
C GLU A 13 16.31 2.72 -3.26
N PHE A 14 15.59 1.59 -3.23
CA PHE A 14 15.96 0.41 -4.01
C PHE A 14 15.56 0.58 -5.47
N SER A 15 16.53 0.71 -6.37
CA SER A 15 16.33 0.92 -7.81
C SER A 15 15.77 -0.28 -8.60
N GLY A 16 15.43 -1.37 -7.92
CA GLY A 16 14.86 -2.57 -8.53
C GLY A 16 13.36 -2.68 -8.30
N ALA A 17 12.74 -3.68 -8.95
CA ALA A 17 11.32 -3.97 -8.72
C ALA A 17 11.12 -4.72 -7.39
N VAL A 18 10.15 -4.28 -6.60
CA VAL A 18 9.75 -4.91 -5.33
C VAL A 18 8.31 -5.41 -5.44
N VAL A 19 8.07 -6.65 -5.02
CA VAL A 19 6.71 -7.18 -4.79
C VAL A 19 6.53 -7.36 -3.29
N LEU A 20 5.63 -6.58 -2.70
CA LEU A 20 5.40 -6.55 -1.26
C LEU A 20 4.13 -7.33 -0.87
N VAL A 21 4.24 -8.15 0.19
CA VAL A 21 3.10 -8.80 0.83
C VAL A 21 3.22 -8.60 2.32
N SER A 22 2.28 -7.86 2.91
CA SER A 22 2.23 -7.61 4.35
C SER A 22 0.79 -7.61 4.86
N HIS A 23 0.65 -7.70 6.18
CA HIS A 23 -0.60 -7.49 6.90
C HIS A 23 -0.70 -6.06 7.46
N ASP A 24 0.39 -5.30 7.40
CA ASP A 24 0.47 -3.93 7.88
C ASP A 24 0.13 -2.96 6.74
N ALA A 25 -1.05 -2.34 6.85
CA ALA A 25 -1.56 -1.40 5.86
C ALA A 25 -0.73 -0.11 5.77
N TYR A 26 -0.17 0.36 6.90
CA TYR A 26 0.69 1.55 6.91
C TYR A 26 2.00 1.27 6.17
N PHE A 27 2.61 0.11 6.41
CA PHE A 27 3.85 -0.27 5.71
C PHE A 27 3.66 -0.43 4.21
N ILE A 28 2.55 -1.04 3.76
CA ILE A 28 2.25 -1.17 2.32
C ILE A 28 2.03 0.21 1.72
N LYS A 29 1.22 1.05 2.37
CA LYS A 29 0.95 2.40 1.90
C LYS A 29 2.25 3.21 1.79
N ALA A 30 3.08 3.21 2.83
CA ALA A 30 4.33 3.97 2.86
C ALA A 30 5.39 3.54 1.84
N VAL A 31 5.34 2.32 1.30
CA VAL A 31 6.32 1.80 0.32
C VAL A 31 5.76 1.80 -1.11
N CYS A 32 4.45 1.57 -1.27
CA CYS A 32 3.84 1.37 -2.58
C CYS A 32 2.97 2.55 -3.03
N GLU A 33 2.61 3.46 -2.14
CA GLU A 33 1.88 4.68 -2.47
C GLU A 33 2.77 5.86 -2.09
N ASP A 34 3.03 6.75 -3.02
CA ASP A 34 3.73 7.99 -2.73
C ASP A 34 2.78 8.91 -1.96
N ASP A 35 3.10 9.19 -0.70
CA ASP A 35 2.52 10.33 0.00
C ASP A 35 3.31 11.54 -0.53
N ASP A 36 2.66 12.43 -1.28
CA ASP A 36 3.19 13.74 -1.73
C ASP A 36 3.64 14.66 -0.55
N GLY A 37 3.73 14.12 0.67
CA GLY A 37 3.90 14.85 1.93
C GLY A 37 5.15 14.48 2.74
N ASP A 38 6.17 13.85 2.14
CA ASP A 38 7.52 13.92 2.73
C ASP A 38 8.06 15.35 2.50
N GLU A 39 7.65 16.27 3.38
CA GLU A 39 8.13 17.67 3.48
C GLU A 39 9.58 17.78 4.01
N ASP A 40 10.31 16.67 4.14
CA ASP A 40 11.63 16.63 4.81
C ASP A 40 12.85 16.55 3.87
N ASP A 41 12.64 16.61 2.55
CA ASP A 41 13.75 16.68 1.56
C ASP A 41 13.97 18.11 1.05
N GLU A 42 14.07 19.11 1.95
CA GLU A 42 14.44 20.50 1.56
C GLU A 42 15.83 20.60 0.89
N ASP A 43 16.58 19.49 0.81
CA ASP A 43 17.92 19.37 0.21
C ASP A 43 17.95 18.55 -1.11
N GLU A 44 16.82 18.08 -1.66
CA GLU A 44 16.78 17.43 -2.99
C GLU A 44 16.68 18.50 -4.11
N ASP A 45 17.64 18.49 -5.05
CA ASP A 45 17.65 19.36 -6.24
C ASP A 45 16.36 19.16 -7.06
N ASP A 46 15.81 20.24 -7.63
CA ASP A 46 14.55 20.24 -8.40
C ASP A 46 14.51 19.17 -9.51
N GLU A 47 15.67 18.75 -10.04
CA GLU A 47 15.78 17.71 -11.06
C GLU A 47 15.46 16.29 -10.54
N ASP A 48 15.86 15.97 -9.30
CA ASP A 48 15.66 14.64 -8.70
C ASP A 48 14.20 14.40 -8.31
N ARG A 49 13.51 15.44 -7.79
CA ARG A 49 12.06 15.41 -7.56
C ARG A 49 11.28 15.18 -8.86
N MET A 50 11.72 15.82 -9.96
CA MET A 50 11.09 15.69 -11.27
C MET A 50 11.31 14.32 -11.91
N LEU A 51 12.41 13.65 -11.57
CA LEU A 51 12.72 12.27 -11.96
C LEU A 51 11.84 11.25 -11.22
N ARG A 52 11.69 11.39 -9.89
CA ARG A 52 10.79 10.53 -9.10
C ARG A 52 9.33 10.66 -9.50
N ALA A 53 8.87 11.88 -9.78
CA ALA A 53 7.51 12.10 -10.30
C ALA A 53 7.25 11.46 -11.69
N GLN A 54 8.28 10.96 -12.37
CA GLN A 54 8.17 10.21 -13.63
C GLN A 54 8.27 8.69 -13.43
N GLU A 55 8.65 8.21 -12.24
CA GLU A 55 8.57 6.79 -11.90
C GLU A 55 7.10 6.45 -11.65
N GLU A 56 6.57 5.43 -12.35
CA GLU A 56 5.16 5.05 -12.19
C GLU A 56 4.93 4.62 -10.73
N ASP A 57 4.05 5.35 -10.02
CA ASP A 57 3.63 5.02 -8.65
C ASP A 57 3.37 3.51 -8.50
N GLY A 58 3.82 2.96 -7.37
CA GLY A 58 3.56 1.58 -7.00
C GLY A 58 2.06 1.24 -7.08
N GLY A 59 1.77 0.00 -7.48
CA GLY A 59 0.39 -0.48 -7.62
C GLY A 59 -0.03 -1.39 -6.48
N VAL A 60 -1.23 -1.19 -5.93
CA VAL A 60 -1.84 -2.13 -4.99
C VAL A 60 -2.72 -3.13 -5.74
N TYR A 61 -2.54 -4.40 -5.45
CA TYR A 61 -3.29 -5.49 -6.09
C TYR A 61 -3.98 -6.37 -5.06
N ARG A 62 -5.22 -6.76 -5.36
CA ARG A 62 -5.98 -7.71 -4.57
C ARG A 62 -6.04 -9.06 -5.29
N VAL A 63 -5.65 -10.12 -4.58
CA VAL A 63 -5.87 -11.50 -5.05
C VAL A 63 -7.17 -12.04 -4.47
N LYS A 64 -8.11 -12.44 -5.32
CA LYS A 64 -9.36 -13.11 -4.91
C LYS A 64 -9.85 -14.04 -6.02
N ASN A 65 -10.38 -15.22 -5.66
CA ASN A 65 -10.94 -16.19 -6.63
C ASN A 65 -9.99 -16.49 -7.80
N SER A 66 -8.69 -16.65 -7.50
CA SER A 66 -7.63 -16.86 -8.49
C SER A 66 -7.48 -15.75 -9.54
N LYS A 67 -8.01 -14.56 -9.25
CA LYS A 67 -7.84 -13.34 -10.03
C LYS A 67 -7.01 -12.32 -9.27
N LEU A 68 -6.28 -11.50 -10.01
CA LEU A 68 -5.51 -10.37 -9.52
C LEU A 68 -6.19 -9.11 -10.06
N ASP A 69 -6.79 -8.32 -9.18
CA ASP A 69 -7.47 -7.07 -9.50
C ASP A 69 -6.58 -5.91 -9.01
N ARG A 70 -6.26 -4.95 -9.89
CA ARG A 70 -5.58 -3.70 -9.49
C ARG A 70 -6.59 -2.82 -8.75
N LEU A 71 -6.16 -2.24 -7.62
CA LEU A 71 -6.95 -1.28 -6.85
C LEU A 71 -6.45 0.13 -7.16
N GLU A 72 -7.26 0.94 -7.84
CA GLU A 72 -6.90 2.33 -8.19
C GLU A 72 -6.89 3.23 -6.95
N GLY A 73 -7.73 2.94 -5.95
CA GLY A 73 -7.76 3.66 -4.68
C GLY A 73 -6.81 3.09 -3.62
N GLY A 74 -5.80 2.31 -4.03
CA GLY A 74 -4.74 1.81 -3.16
C GLY A 74 -5.20 0.96 -1.98
N VAL A 75 -4.48 1.06 -0.88
CA VAL A 75 -4.73 0.39 0.40
C VAL A 75 -6.05 0.87 1.01
N ASP A 76 -6.43 2.14 0.82
CA ASP A 76 -7.68 2.68 1.36
C ASP A 76 -8.92 2.00 0.71
N GLU A 77 -8.85 1.72 -0.60
CA GLU A 77 -9.87 0.90 -1.28
C GLU A 77 -9.92 -0.53 -0.74
N TYR A 78 -8.75 -1.15 -0.51
CA TYR A 78 -8.67 -2.48 0.08
C TYR A 78 -9.37 -2.54 1.45
N VAL A 79 -9.05 -1.60 2.34
CA VAL A 79 -9.63 -1.53 3.70
C VAL A 79 -11.16 -1.37 3.63
N LYS A 80 -11.66 -0.44 2.80
CA LYS A 80 -13.11 -0.25 2.60
C LYS A 80 -13.80 -1.53 2.14
N THR A 81 -13.19 -2.24 1.19
CA THR A 81 -13.74 -3.47 0.62
C THR A 81 -13.81 -4.59 1.67
N VAL A 82 -12.74 -4.79 2.45
CA VAL A 82 -12.70 -5.81 3.51
C VAL A 82 -13.73 -5.51 4.60
N VAL A 83 -13.86 -4.25 5.03
CA VAL A 83 -14.87 -3.85 6.04
C VAL A 83 -16.28 -4.10 5.53
N ALA A 84 -16.57 -3.75 4.27
CA ALA A 84 -17.88 -3.99 3.66
C ALA A 84 -18.21 -5.49 3.58
N GLU A 85 -17.24 -6.32 3.18
CA GLU A 85 -17.38 -7.78 3.11
C GLU A 85 -17.62 -8.39 4.50
N ASN A 86 -16.87 -7.96 5.52
CA ASN A 86 -17.03 -8.47 6.88
C ASN A 86 -18.42 -8.12 7.45
N ASN A 87 -18.88 -6.89 7.23
CA ASN A 87 -20.21 -6.44 7.65
C ASN A 87 -21.35 -7.19 6.93
N LYS A 88 -21.17 -7.53 5.65
CA LYS A 88 -22.12 -8.36 4.89
C LYS A 88 -22.16 -9.80 5.41
N GLY A 89 -21.01 -10.36 5.80
CA GLY A 89 -20.92 -11.66 6.47
C GLY A 89 -21.65 -11.68 7.82
N MET A 90 -21.51 -10.63 8.63
CA MET A 90 -22.21 -10.51 9.92
C MET A 90 -23.73 -10.38 9.77
N ARG A 91 -24.22 -9.69 8.74
CA ARG A 91 -25.66 -9.57 8.45
C ARG A 91 -26.26 -10.84 7.85
N GLY A 92 -25.45 -11.68 7.21
CA GLY A 92 -25.86 -12.97 6.62
C GLY A 92 -25.77 -14.16 7.57
N GLY A 93 -25.54 -13.93 8.86
CA GLY A 93 -25.31 -14.98 9.85
C GLY A 93 -26.47 -15.97 10.02
N ALA A 94 -26.43 -17.05 9.25
CA ALA A 94 -26.70 -18.38 9.79
C ALA A 94 -25.61 -18.64 10.85
N GLY A 95 -25.93 -18.34 12.11
CA GLY A 95 -25.07 -18.68 13.24
C GLY A 95 -24.87 -20.19 13.25
N ARG A 96 -23.64 -20.63 13.02
CA ARG A 96 -23.26 -22.01 13.26
C ARG A 96 -22.83 -22.09 14.73
N PRO A 97 -23.57 -22.78 15.60
CA PRO A 97 -23.16 -22.93 16.98
C PRO A 97 -21.87 -23.75 17.03
N ILE A 98 -20.98 -23.31 17.93
CA ILE A 98 -19.87 -24.12 18.44
C ILE A 98 -20.40 -25.27 19.30
#